data_AF-A0AAU6WVX1-F1
#
_entry.id   AF-A0AAU6WVX1-F1
#
_cell.length_a   1.000
_cell.length_b   1.000
_cell.length_c   1.000
_cell.angle_alpha   90.00
_cell.angle_beta   90.00
_cell.angle_gamma   90.00
#
_symmetry.space_group_name_H-M   'P 1'
#
loop_
_entity.id
_entity.type
_entity.pdbx_description
1 polymer ?
#
loop_
_entity_poly.entity_id
_entity_poly.type
_entity_poly.pdbx_seq_one_letter_code
_entity_poly.pdbx_strand_id
1 'polypeptide(L)'
;MLYFSHELGFEVSMVNPVSIKRYGELKNHISKTDAEDSRLIREYGEQVEFRPYTPKSKTLEYLDQELNLWHDLEQAKKSMVLSLRLFNKKQCVARKR
;
A
#
# COMPACT_ATOMS: atom_id res chain seq x y z
N MET A 1 10.27 -2.37 7.42
CA MET A 1 10.68 -1.27 8.32
C MET A 1 9.95 -1.33 9.65
N LEU A 2 8.62 -1.22 9.69
CA LEU A 2 7.83 -1.30 10.94
C LEU A 2 8.15 -2.52 11.83
N TYR A 3 8.12 -3.73 11.28
CA TYR A 3 8.46 -4.96 12.02
C TYR A 3 9.89 -4.94 12.61
N PHE A 4 10.88 -4.59 11.79
CA PHE A 4 12.28 -4.50 12.23
C PHE A 4 12.49 -3.43 13.30
N SER A 5 11.85 -2.27 13.19
CA SER A 5 11.93 -1.21 14.20
C SER A 5 11.32 -1.66 15.53
N HIS A 6 10.21 -2.40 15.49
CA HIS A 6 9.63 -3.01 16.69
C HIS A 6 10.57 -4.06 17.31
N GLU A 7 11.20 -4.93 16.50
CA GLU A 7 12.19 -5.90 16.99
C GLU A 7 13.43 -5.25 17.63
N LEU A 8 13.82 -4.06 17.14
CA LEU A 8 14.89 -3.26 17.72
C LEU A 8 14.50 -2.57 19.04
N GLY A 9 13.25 -2.73 19.50
CA GLY A 9 12.75 -2.17 20.75
C GLY A 9 12.20 -0.75 20.67
N PHE A 10 11.99 -0.21 19.46
CA PHE A 10 11.34 1.08 19.29
C PHE A 10 9.82 0.94 19.40
N GLU A 11 9.20 1.87 20.11
CA GLU A 11 7.75 2.04 20.06
C GLU A 11 7.37 2.64 18.71
N VAL A 12 6.71 1.83 17.88
CA VAL A 12 6.33 2.21 16.52
C VAL A 12 4.83 2.10 16.35
N SER A 13 4.27 3.02 15.59
CA SER A 13 2.85 3.05 15.25
C SER A 13 2.68 3.23 13.75
N MET A 14 1.69 2.54 13.17
CA MET A 14 1.38 2.71 11.76
C MET A 14 0.33 3.80 11.59
N VAL A 15 0.68 4.86 10.85
CA VAL A 15 -0.18 6.03 10.62
C VAL A 15 -0.60 6.08 9.16
N ASN A 16 -1.86 6.42 8.91
CA ASN A 16 -2.36 6.62 7.55
C ASN A 16 -1.76 7.91 6.94
N PRO A 17 -1.05 7.83 5.81
CA PRO A 17 -0.49 9.01 5.13
C PRO A 17 -1.55 10.07 4.78
N VAL A 18 -2.79 9.66 4.51
CA VAL A 18 -3.88 10.59 4.18
C VAL A 18 -4.22 11.50 5.37
N SER A 19 -4.15 10.97 6.59
CA SER A 19 -4.45 11.75 7.80
C SER A 19 -3.40 12.84 8.02
N ILE A 20 -2.13 12.51 7.83
CA ILE A 20 -1.00 13.45 7.91
C ILE A 20 -1.14 14.53 6.81
N LYS A 21 -1.48 14.12 5.59
CA LYS A 21 -1.69 15.05 4.48
C LYS A 21 -2.81 16.06 4.78
N ARG A 22 -3.97 15.58 5.25
CA ARG A 22 -5.09 16.46 5.63
C ARG A 22 -4.72 17.41 6.76
N TYR A 23 -3.90 16.96 7.72
CA TYR A 23 -3.39 17.81 8.77
C TYR A 23 -2.51 18.95 8.23
N GLY A 24 -1.62 18.64 7.28
CA GLY A 24 -0.83 19.65 6.56
C GLY A 24 -1.70 20.64 5.78
N GLU A 25 -2.72 20.15 5.06
CA GLU A 25 -3.67 20.98 4.31
C GLU A 25 -4.43 21.95 5.22
N LEU A 26 -4.90 21.50 6.38
CA LEU A 26 -5.58 22.35 7.39
C LEU A 26 -4.68 23.48 7.90
N LYS A 27 -3.37 23.25 7.96
CA LYS A 27 -2.38 24.25 8.37
C LYS A 27 -1.90 25.15 7.23
N ASN A 28 -2.46 25.01 6.02
CA ASN A 28 -1.92 25.62 4.79
C ASN A 28 -0.42 25.31 4.58
N HIS A 29 0.02 24.15 5.04
CA HIS A 29 1.41 23.73 4.94
C HIS A 29 1.71 23.31 3.49
N ILE A 30 2.30 24.21 2.72
CA ILE A 30 2.78 23.96 1.36
C ILE A 30 4.30 23.98 1.42
N SER A 31 4.90 22.83 1.73
CA SER A 31 6.34 22.66 1.70
C SER A 31 6.78 21.67 0.61
N LYS A 32 7.99 21.85 0.10
CA LYS A 32 8.67 20.95 -0.85
C LYS A 32 9.94 20.34 -0.24
N THR A 33 10.14 20.47 1.07
CA THR A 33 11.36 20.06 1.75
C THR A 33 11.06 19.03 2.84
N ASP A 34 11.83 17.93 2.82
CA ASP A 34 11.72 16.81 3.77
C ASP A 34 11.89 17.25 5.25
N ALA A 35 12.68 18.31 5.48
CA ALA A 35 12.86 18.89 6.82
C ALA A 35 11.60 19.53 7.40
N GLU A 36 10.72 20.08 6.56
CA GLU A 36 9.44 20.66 7.01
C GLU A 36 8.38 19.56 7.16
N ASP A 37 8.37 18.58 6.25
CA ASP A 37 7.49 17.40 6.35
C ASP A 37 7.76 16.60 7.64
N SER A 38 9.03 16.38 8.01
CA SER A 38 9.38 15.71 9.26
C SER A 38 8.91 16.46 10.51
N ARG A 39 8.94 17.81 10.48
CA ARG A 39 8.38 18.63 11.57
C ARG A 39 6.87 18.52 11.66
N LEU A 40 6.18 18.56 10.52
CA LEU A 40 4.72 18.39 10.47
C LEU A 40 4.30 17.01 11.00
N ILE A 41 5.01 15.96 10.59
CA ILE A 41 4.75 14.59 11.06
C ILE A 41 4.98 14.49 12.57
N ARG A 42 6.03 15.10 13.10
CA ARG A 42 6.27 15.15 14.55
C ARG A 42 5.15 15.86 15.28
N GLU A 43 4.73 17.04 14.79
CA GLU A 43 3.65 17.81 15.42
C GLU A 43 2.33 17.04 15.41
N TYR A 44 2.00 16.39 14.29
CA TYR A 44 0.85 15.50 14.21
C TYR A 44 0.98 14.32 15.19
N GLY A 45 2.20 13.80 15.32
CA GLY A 45 2.62 12.77 16.27
C GLY A 45 2.37 13.13 17.74
N GLU A 46 2.59 14.39 18.10
CA GLU A 46 2.43 14.90 19.46
C GLU A 46 0.95 15.19 19.82
N GLN A 47 0.13 15.51 18.82
CA GLN A 47 -1.28 15.88 19.04
C GLN A 47 -2.24 14.69 19.06
N VAL A 48 -1.82 13.54 18.55
CA VAL A 48 -2.68 12.36 18.38
C VAL A 48 -2.14 11.20 19.18
N GLU A 49 -3.02 10.52 19.92
CA GLU A 49 -2.67 9.27 20.57
C GLU A 49 -2.69 8.13 19.55
N PHE A 50 -1.54 7.47 19.37
CA PHE A 50 -1.42 6.35 18.44
C PHE A 50 -1.49 5.03 19.18
N ARG A 51 -2.08 4.03 18.53
CA ARG A 51 -2.03 2.66 19.02
C ARG A 51 -0.69 2.03 18.63
N PRO A 52 0.06 1.47 19.58
CA PRO A 52 1.33 0.82 19.28
C PRO A 52 1.11 -0.34 18.32
N TYR A 53 2.04 -0.47 17.39
CA TYR A 53 2.05 -1.56 16.41
C TYR A 53 2.23 -2.89 17.14
N THR A 54 1.28 -3.79 16.93
CA THR A 54 1.41 -5.18 17.35
C THR A 54 1.68 -6.02 16.11
N PRO A 55 2.78 -6.79 16.06
CA PRO A 55 3.05 -7.68 14.94
C PRO A 55 1.91 -8.69 14.79
N LYS A 56 1.53 -8.99 13.55
CA LYS A 56 0.56 -10.04 13.26
C LYS A 56 1.12 -11.39 13.72
N SER A 57 0.24 -12.29 14.15
CA SER A 57 0.66 -13.67 14.40
C SER A 57 1.11 -14.31 13.08
N LYS A 58 2.10 -15.21 13.14
CA LYS A 58 2.63 -15.89 11.95
C LYS A 58 1.52 -16.56 11.13
N THR A 59 0.52 -17.13 11.79
CA THR A 59 -0.64 -17.76 11.13
C THR A 59 -1.44 -16.77 10.28
N LEU A 60 -1.67 -15.56 10.79
CA LEU A 60 -2.39 -14.53 10.03
C LEU A 60 -1.56 -14.02 8.85
N GLU A 61 -0.25 -13.96 9.01
CA GLU A 61 0.66 -13.57 7.92
C GLU A 61 0.67 -14.61 6.80
N TYR A 62 0.70 -15.91 7.13
CA TYR A 62 0.59 -16.99 6.14
C TYR A 62 -0.74 -16.94 5.38
N LEU A 63 -1.86 -16.72 6.09
CA LEU A 63 -3.18 -16.59 5.45
C LEU A 63 -3.25 -15.38 4.51
N ASP A 64 -2.64 -14.25 4.89
CA ASP A 64 -2.56 -13.04 4.06
C ASP A 64 -1.73 -13.32 2.78
N GLN A 65 -0.61 -14.02 2.91
CA GLN A 65 0.22 -14.44 1.77
C GLN A 65 -0.55 -15.36 0.81
N GLU A 66 -1.28 -16.34 1.33
CA GLU A 66 -2.07 -17.27 0.52
C GLU A 66 -3.22 -16.54 -0.20
N LEU A 67 -3.88 -15.61 0.50
CA LEU A 67 -4.91 -14.76 -0.09
C LEU A 67 -4.34 -13.89 -1.21
N ASN A 68 -3.18 -13.26 -1.02
CA ASN A 68 -2.53 -12.44 -2.03
C ASN A 68 -2.13 -13.27 -3.26
N LEU A 69 -1.60 -14.48 -3.06
CA LEU A 69 -1.30 -15.41 -4.14
C LEU A 69 -2.54 -15.74 -4.96
N TRP A 70 -3.66 -16.01 -4.30
CA TRP A 70 -4.92 -16.29 -4.98
C TRP A 70 -5.38 -15.12 -5.85
N HIS A 71 -5.29 -13.88 -5.34
CA HIS A 71 -5.64 -12.68 -6.10
C HIS A 71 -4.74 -12.49 -7.34
N ASP A 72 -3.44 -12.72 -7.21
CA ASP A 72 -2.49 -12.62 -8.32
C ASP A 72 -2.82 -13.64 -9.43
N LEU A 73 -3.11 -14.89 -9.05
CA LEU A 73 -3.53 -15.93 -9.98
C LEU A 73 -4.84 -15.57 -10.70
N GLU A 74 -5.81 -14.98 -10.00
CA GLU A 74 -7.05 -14.52 -10.62
C GLU A 74 -6.79 -13.41 -11.65
N GLN A 75 -5.90 -12.47 -11.32
CA GLN A 75 -5.53 -11.38 -12.21
C GLN A 75 -4.76 -11.87 -13.44
N ALA A 76 -3.85 -12.84 -13.27
CA ALA A 76 -3.13 -13.48 -14.35
C ALA A 76 -4.09 -14.22 -15.30
N LYS A 77 -5.05 -14.97 -14.75
CA LYS A 77 -6.10 -15.64 -15.53
C LYS A 77 -6.92 -14.64 -16.35
N LYS A 78 -7.39 -13.56 -15.72
CA LYS A 78 -8.14 -12.49 -16.41
C LYS A 78 -7.32 -11.90 -17.56
N SER A 79 -6.06 -11.60 -17.32
CA SER A 79 -5.12 -11.04 -18.30
C SER A 79 -4.89 -11.99 -19.48
N MET A 80 -4.69 -13.28 -19.23
CA MET A 80 -4.54 -14.29 -20.28
C MET A 80 -5.80 -14.42 -21.15
N VAL A 81 -6.98 -14.42 -20.54
CA VAL A 81 -8.25 -14.48 -21.28
C VAL A 81 -8.42 -13.27 -22.20
N LEU A 82 -8.07 -12.08 -21.70
CA LEU A 82 -8.06 -10.85 -22.51
C LEU A 82 -7.11 -10.98 -23.70
N SER A 83 -5.88 -11.41 -23.47
CA SER A 83 -4.87 -11.65 -24.51
C SER A 83 -5.35 -12.65 -25.57
N LEU A 84 -5.98 -13.76 -25.17
CA LEU A 84 -6.54 -14.75 -26.08
C LEU A 84 -7.67 -14.18 -26.95
N ARG A 85 -8.58 -13.39 -26.36
CA ARG A 85 -9.66 -12.72 -27.11
C ARG A 85 -9.10 -11.75 -28.14
N LEU A 86 -8.08 -10.98 -27.77
CA LEU A 86 -7.41 -10.05 -28.69
C LEU A 86 -6.72 -10.80 -29.83
N PHE A 87 -6.02 -11.90 -29.52
CA PHE A 87 -5.36 -12.73 -30.52
C PHE A 87 -6.36 -13.35 -31.51
N ASN A 88 -7.45 -13.93 -31.01
CA ASN A 88 -8.51 -14.50 -31.85
C ASN A 88 -9.17 -13.43 -32.74
N LYS A 89 -9.38 -12.22 -32.22
CA LYS A 89 -9.91 -11.10 -33.02
C LYS A 89 -8.94 -10.69 -34.14
N LYS A 90 -7.64 -10.63 -33.86
CA LYS A 90 -6.59 -10.35 -34.87
C LYS A 90 -6.56 -11.42 -35.97
N GLN A 91 -6.64 -12.70 -35.62
CA GLN A 91 -6.69 -13.78 -36.61
C GLN A 91 -7.95 -13.73 -37.49
N CYS A 92 -9.11 -13.41 -36.91
CA CYS A 92 -10.37 -13.27 -37.66
C CYS A 92 -10.31 -12.11 -38.68
N VAL A 93 -9.66 -11.00 -38.32
CA VAL A 93 -9.44 -9.87 -39.25
C VAL A 93 -8.43 -10.22 -40.34
N ALA A 94 -7.36 -10.96 -40.02
CA ALA A 94 -6.35 -11.38 -40.99
C ALA A 94 -6.88 -12.40 -42.01
N ARG A 95 -7.81 -13.29 -41.62
CA ARG A 95 -8.43 -14.30 -42.51
C ARG A 95 -9.50 -13.74 -43.46
N LYS A 96 -9.95 -12.49 -43.27
CA LYS A 96 -10.98 -11.84 -44.11
C LYS A 96 -10.41 -10.93 -45.20
N ARG A 97 -9.09 -10.95 -45.41
CA ARG A 97 -8.39 -10.22 -46.48
C ARG A 97 -7.87 -11.18 -47.53
#